data_AF-A0A7W7AJA8-F1
#
_entry.id   AF-A0A7W7AJA8-F1
#
_cell.length_a   1.000
_cell.length_b   1.000
_cell.length_c   1.000
_cell.angle_alpha   90.00
_cell.angle_beta   90.00
_cell.angle_gamma   90.00
#
_symmetry.space_group_name_H-M   'P 1'
#
loop_
_entity.id
_entity.type
_entity.pdbx_description
1 polymer ?
#
loop_
_entity_poly.entity_id
_entity_poly.type
_entity_poly.pdbx_seq_one_letter_code
_entity_poly.pdbx_strand_id
1 'polypeptide(L)'
;MRQFRLLLIPATLLAAMPVQAGPKPANISWAKPAVSFDAYRQDTLECANQTYGLDVSMKPHTASALAALNNAQLTAVVTGLNTGSQVGTQDYQGGADGYRAVMNVVAPGRTLLRTSTYTETFRHAAYRDVVDQLQSVLDYCLMSRGYHRFTLSRSEMAALRRLPAGSEERARYLHTLAAAPSRPS
;
A
#
# COMPACT_ATOMS: atom_id res chain seq x y z
N MET A 1 -56.08 -30.35 16.41
CA MET A 1 -55.20 -29.41 17.14
C MET A 1 -53.84 -29.40 16.45
N ARG A 2 -53.39 -28.23 15.99
CA ARG A 2 -52.11 -28.00 15.28
C ARG A 2 -50.94 -28.21 16.23
N GLN A 3 -49.92 -28.97 15.85
CA GLN A 3 -48.62 -28.95 16.53
C GLN A 3 -47.50 -28.61 15.55
N PHE A 4 -46.71 -27.63 15.99
CA PHE A 4 -45.70 -26.86 15.27
C PHE A 4 -44.49 -27.71 14.86
N ARG A 5 -44.15 -27.72 13.57
CA ARG A 5 -42.81 -28.12 13.11
C ARG A 5 -41.83 -26.98 13.41
N LEU A 6 -40.99 -27.18 14.42
CA LEU A 6 -39.80 -26.35 14.68
C LEU A 6 -38.76 -26.64 13.58
N LEU A 7 -38.58 -25.67 12.67
CA LEU A 7 -37.48 -25.62 11.71
C LEU A 7 -36.24 -25.04 12.41
N LEU A 8 -35.24 -25.89 12.64
CA LEU A 8 -33.88 -25.49 13.03
C LEU A 8 -33.19 -24.87 11.81
N ILE A 9 -32.93 -23.56 11.86
CA ILE A 9 -32.07 -22.86 10.89
C ILE A 9 -30.66 -22.80 11.48
N PRO A 10 -29.65 -23.44 10.87
CA PRO A 10 -28.27 -23.31 11.31
C PRO A 10 -27.75 -21.92 10.93
N ALA A 11 -27.31 -21.15 11.93
CA ALA A 11 -26.62 -19.89 11.75
C ALA A 11 -25.23 -20.16 11.15
N THR A 12 -25.10 -20.01 9.83
CA THR A 12 -23.82 -19.98 9.13
C THR A 12 -23.09 -18.69 9.48
N LEU A 13 -22.07 -18.80 10.34
CA LEU A 13 -21.05 -17.77 10.54
C LEU A 13 -20.34 -17.53 9.20
N LEU A 14 -20.67 -16.43 8.51
CA LEU A 14 -19.80 -15.88 7.48
C LEU A 14 -18.56 -15.33 8.18
N ALA A 15 -17.47 -16.10 8.13
CA ALA A 15 -16.14 -15.58 8.38
C ALA A 15 -15.83 -14.55 7.28
N ALA A 16 -15.92 -13.26 7.63
CA ALA A 16 -15.41 -12.18 6.81
C ALA A 16 -13.88 -12.34 6.74
N MET A 17 -13.38 -12.97 5.68
CA MET A 17 -11.95 -13.00 5.42
C MET A 17 -11.50 -11.58 5.07
N PRO A 18 -10.44 -11.06 5.70
CA PRO A 18 -9.87 -9.78 5.30
C PRO A 18 -9.39 -9.93 3.85
N VAL A 19 -9.94 -9.13 2.94
CA VAL A 19 -9.37 -9.00 1.60
C VAL A 19 -8.00 -8.33 1.78
N GLN A 20 -6.95 -9.13 1.84
CA GLN A 20 -5.60 -8.61 1.75
C GLN A 20 -5.45 -8.07 0.33
N ALA A 21 -5.48 -6.74 0.22
CA ALA A 21 -5.04 -6.06 -0.97
C ALA A 21 -3.59 -6.46 -1.22
N GLY A 22 -3.40 -7.44 -2.10
CA GLY A 22 -2.09 -7.89 -2.53
C GLY A 22 -1.31 -6.72 -3.16
N PRO A 23 0.03 -6.79 -3.20
CA PRO A 23 0.83 -5.78 -3.85
C PRO A 23 0.34 -5.57 -5.30
N LYS A 24 0.16 -4.29 -5.70
CA LYS A 24 -0.22 -3.89 -7.06
C LYS A 24 0.59 -4.73 -8.07
N PRO A 25 -0.05 -5.40 -9.04
CA PRO A 25 0.66 -6.32 -9.92
C PRO A 25 1.77 -5.58 -10.66
N ALA A 26 3.03 -5.95 -10.39
CA ALA A 26 4.21 -5.32 -10.99
C ALA A 26 4.40 -5.68 -12.48
N ASN A 27 3.45 -6.40 -13.06
CA ASN A 27 3.48 -6.94 -14.41
C ASN A 27 2.50 -6.23 -15.35
N ILE A 28 2.05 -5.02 -15.03
CA ILE A 28 1.24 -4.21 -15.95
C ILE A 28 2.16 -3.29 -16.75
N SER A 29 1.95 -3.23 -18.06
CA SER A 29 2.59 -2.28 -18.96
C SER A 29 1.54 -1.62 -19.88
N TRP A 30 1.98 -0.73 -20.76
CA TRP A 30 1.13 0.11 -21.60
C TRP A 30 1.36 -0.18 -23.08
N ALA A 31 0.28 -0.43 -23.81
CA ALA A 31 0.28 -0.76 -25.22
C ALA A 31 -0.51 0.27 -26.03
N LYS A 32 -0.02 0.54 -27.24
CA LYS A 32 -0.74 1.30 -28.27
C LYS A 32 -0.31 0.74 -29.61
N PRO A 33 -1.22 0.14 -30.41
CA PRO A 33 -0.86 -0.49 -31.66
C PRO A 33 -0.40 0.57 -32.67
N ALA A 34 0.48 0.17 -33.59
CA ALA A 34 0.91 0.97 -34.74
C ALA A 34 1.60 2.32 -34.41
N VAL A 35 2.22 2.46 -33.23
CA VAL A 35 3.07 3.63 -32.92
C VAL A 35 4.54 3.34 -33.19
N SER A 36 5.27 4.32 -33.73
CA SER A 36 6.73 4.22 -33.84
C SER A 36 7.39 4.22 -32.46
N PHE A 37 8.62 3.71 -32.37
CA PHE A 37 9.38 3.74 -31.11
C PHE A 37 9.59 5.18 -30.62
N ASP A 38 9.86 6.12 -31.52
CA ASP A 38 10.09 7.53 -31.16
C ASP A 38 8.82 8.18 -30.61
N ALA A 39 7.65 7.95 -31.25
CA ALA A 39 6.37 8.41 -30.74
C ALA A 39 6.05 7.79 -29.37
N TYR A 40 6.31 6.49 -29.21
CA TYR A 40 6.12 5.79 -27.93
C TYR A 40 6.98 6.39 -26.81
N ARG A 41 8.26 6.68 -27.10
CA ARG A 41 9.20 7.27 -26.15
C ARG A 41 8.80 8.70 -25.81
N GLN A 42 8.39 9.49 -26.80
CA GLN A 42 7.94 10.87 -26.61
C GLN A 42 6.66 10.92 -25.75
N ASP A 43 5.64 10.11 -26.07
CA ASP A 43 4.41 10.02 -25.28
C ASP A 43 4.71 9.65 -23.82
N THR A 44 5.62 8.69 -23.60
CA THR A 44 6.03 8.28 -22.24
C THR A 44 6.71 9.42 -21.48
N LEU A 45 7.62 10.15 -22.12
CA LEU A 45 8.31 11.29 -21.50
C LEU A 45 7.35 12.45 -21.22
N GLU A 46 6.48 12.79 -22.16
CA GLU A 46 5.49 13.86 -21.98
C GLU A 46 4.53 13.53 -20.83
N CYS A 47 4.04 12.29 -20.75
CA CYS A 47 3.17 11.88 -19.65
C CYS A 47 3.92 11.80 -18.31
N ALA A 48 5.18 11.35 -18.29
CA ALA A 48 6.00 11.40 -17.08
C ALA A 48 6.23 12.85 -16.63
N ASN A 49 6.42 13.78 -17.58
CA ASN A 49 6.67 15.18 -17.28
C ASN A 49 5.47 15.88 -16.61
N GLN A 50 4.24 15.38 -16.81
CA GLN A 50 3.06 15.90 -16.10
C GLN A 50 3.11 15.67 -14.59
N THR A 51 3.98 14.77 -14.12
CA THR A 51 4.14 14.51 -12.69
C THR A 51 5.06 15.51 -12.00
N TYR A 52 5.84 16.31 -12.75
CA TYR A 52 6.70 17.33 -12.18
C TYR A 52 5.90 18.46 -11.55
N GLY A 53 6.27 18.84 -10.32
CA GLY A 53 5.64 19.93 -9.59
C GLY A 53 4.31 19.59 -8.93
N LEU A 54 3.87 18.32 -8.98
CA LEU A 54 2.70 17.88 -8.23
C LEU A 54 3.00 17.92 -6.72
N ASP A 55 2.09 18.55 -5.97
CA ASP A 55 2.08 18.46 -4.51
C ASP A 55 1.56 17.09 -4.10
N VAL A 56 2.47 16.22 -3.66
CA VAL A 56 2.17 14.86 -3.25
C VAL A 56 2.64 14.66 -1.81
N SER A 57 1.72 14.16 -1.00
CA SER A 57 1.98 13.79 0.39
C SER A 57 1.43 12.40 0.68
N MET A 58 1.76 11.85 1.84
CA MET A 58 1.02 10.70 2.36
C MET A 58 -0.47 11.07 2.46
N LYS A 59 -1.36 10.15 2.10
CA LYS A 59 -2.79 10.40 2.11
C LYS A 59 -3.29 10.49 3.56
N PRO A 60 -4.28 11.34 3.87
CA PRO A 60 -4.77 11.52 5.24
C PRO A 60 -5.28 10.24 5.91
N HIS A 61 -5.92 9.34 5.15
CA HIS A 61 -6.41 8.07 5.69
C HIS A 61 -5.27 7.12 6.06
N THR A 62 -4.20 7.07 5.26
CA THR A 62 -2.99 6.28 5.55
C THR A 62 -2.31 6.80 6.81
N ALA A 63 -2.17 8.13 6.93
CA ALA A 63 -1.64 8.79 8.12
C ALA A 63 -2.42 8.42 9.38
N SER A 64 -3.75 8.50 9.29
CA SER A 64 -4.67 8.21 10.39
C SER A 64 -4.60 6.74 10.80
N ALA A 65 -4.53 5.82 9.84
CA ALA A 65 -4.39 4.39 10.09
C ALA A 65 -3.08 4.05 10.81
N LEU A 66 -1.96 4.64 10.37
CA LEU A 66 -0.65 4.44 11.02
C LEU A 66 -0.62 4.99 12.45
N ALA A 67 -1.21 6.17 12.67
CA ALA A 67 -1.33 6.73 14.00
C ALA A 67 -2.16 5.83 14.93
N ALA A 68 -3.28 5.29 14.43
CA ALA A 68 -4.11 4.35 15.18
C ALA A 68 -3.36 3.07 15.54
N LEU A 69 -2.60 2.48 14.60
CA LEU A 69 -1.79 1.29 14.83
C LEU A 69 -0.70 1.52 15.88
N ASN A 70 0.00 2.66 15.81
CA ASN A 70 1.04 3.00 16.78
C ASN A 70 0.47 3.16 18.20
N ASN A 71 -0.68 3.84 18.32
CA ASN A 71 -1.37 3.99 19.59
C ASN A 71 -1.88 2.64 20.14
N ALA A 72 -2.34 1.73 19.28
CA ALA A 72 -2.80 0.40 19.69
C ALA A 72 -1.65 -0.47 20.22
N GLN A 73 -0.51 -0.49 19.53
CA GLN A 73 0.69 -1.20 19.99
C GLN A 73 1.16 -0.70 21.36
N LEU A 74 1.19 0.62 21.51
CA LEU A 74 1.56 1.26 22.75
C LEU A 74 0.56 0.96 23.88
N THR A 75 -0.74 0.97 23.58
CA THR A 75 -1.78 0.57 24.55
C THR A 75 -1.56 -0.86 25.03
N ALA A 76 -1.19 -1.79 24.14
CA ALA A 76 -0.88 -3.17 24.50
C ALA A 76 0.35 -3.29 25.41
N VAL A 77 1.42 -2.54 25.13
CA VAL A 77 2.63 -2.48 25.98
C VAL A 77 2.29 -1.95 27.38
N VAL A 78 1.57 -0.82 27.45
CA VAL A 78 1.22 -0.20 28.74
C VAL A 78 0.25 -1.06 29.54
N THR A 79 -0.70 -1.73 28.87
CA THR A 79 -1.60 -2.68 29.54
C THR A 79 -0.84 -3.90 30.07
N GLY A 80 0.13 -4.42 29.31
CA GLY A 80 1.01 -5.50 29.74
C GLY A 80 1.85 -5.15 30.97
N LEU A 81 2.36 -3.91 31.05
CA LEU A 81 3.05 -3.37 32.23
C LEU A 81 2.11 -3.29 33.45
N ASN A 82 0.84 -2.94 33.25
CA ASN A 82 -0.16 -2.89 34.33
C ASN A 82 -0.55 -4.29 34.84
N THR A 83 -0.44 -5.33 34.01
CA THR A 83 -0.75 -6.71 34.39
C THR A 83 0.40 -7.48 35.05
N GLY A 84 1.52 -6.83 35.40
CA GLY A 84 2.50 -7.37 36.34
C GLY A 84 3.63 -8.21 35.74
N SER A 85 4.35 -7.70 34.74
CA SER A 85 5.72 -8.18 34.51
C SER A 85 6.64 -7.60 35.59
N GLN A 86 7.12 -8.47 36.48
CA GLN A 86 8.20 -8.16 37.43
C GLN A 86 9.49 -7.85 36.66
N VAL A 87 9.68 -6.59 36.27
CA VAL A 87 11.00 -6.06 35.94
C VAL A 87 11.66 -5.71 37.26
N GLY A 88 12.73 -6.43 37.59
CA GLY A 88 13.32 -6.46 38.91
C GLY A 88 13.79 -5.10 39.44
N THR A 89 13.83 -5.05 40.78
CA THR A 89 14.43 -4.07 41.71
C THR A 89 13.52 -2.94 42.23
N GLN A 90 13.20 -3.09 43.53
CA GLN A 90 12.95 -2.11 44.61
C GLN A 90 11.75 -1.13 44.51
N ASP A 91 10.85 -1.27 45.50
CA ASP A 91 10.04 -0.22 46.15
C ASP A 91 9.51 0.94 45.28
N TYR A 92 8.80 0.62 44.21
CA TYR A 92 7.96 1.61 43.53
C TYR A 92 6.51 1.51 44.00
N GLN A 93 6.16 2.31 45.01
CA GLN A 93 4.79 2.53 45.50
C GLN A 93 3.91 3.31 44.50
N GLY A 94 4.38 3.51 43.26
CA GLY A 94 3.76 4.30 42.20
C GLY A 94 3.17 3.48 41.05
N GLY A 95 2.76 2.23 41.25
CA GLY A 95 2.23 1.38 40.17
C GLY A 95 1.00 1.98 39.46
N ALA A 96 0.05 2.53 40.22
CA ALA A 96 -1.14 3.18 39.66
C ALA A 96 -0.85 4.61 39.15
N ASP A 97 0.01 5.36 39.85
CA ASP A 97 0.35 6.75 39.50
C ASP A 97 1.29 6.84 38.29
N GLY A 98 2.26 5.93 38.20
CA GLY A 98 3.11 5.73 37.03
C GLY A 98 2.32 5.25 35.82
N TYR A 99 1.38 4.31 36.01
CA TYR A 99 0.44 3.91 34.97
C TYR A 99 -0.40 5.09 34.46
N ARG A 100 -0.98 5.89 35.37
CA ARG A 100 -1.72 7.12 35.00
C ARG A 100 -0.83 8.14 34.30
N ALA A 101 0.40 8.34 34.76
CA ALA A 101 1.35 9.27 34.16
C ALA A 101 1.73 8.85 32.72
N VAL A 102 2.03 7.57 32.50
CA VAL A 102 2.28 7.03 31.16
C VAL A 102 1.02 7.16 30.30
N MET A 103 -0.15 6.76 30.79
CA MET A 103 -1.41 6.89 30.03
C MET A 103 -1.78 8.33 29.70
N ASN A 104 -1.39 9.33 30.51
CA ASN A 104 -1.58 10.75 30.20
C ASN A 104 -0.67 11.26 29.07
N VAL A 105 0.54 10.70 28.94
CA VAL A 105 1.50 11.02 27.86
C VAL A 105 1.16 10.26 26.57
N VAL A 106 0.67 9.03 26.74
CA VAL A 106 0.28 8.08 25.68
C VAL A 106 -1.15 8.28 25.20
N ALA A 107 -1.93 9.13 25.86
CA ALA A 107 -3.32 9.39 25.55
C ALA A 107 -3.53 9.62 24.03
N PRO A 108 -4.55 8.99 23.42
CA PRO A 108 -4.80 9.10 21.99
C PRO A 108 -4.81 10.58 21.57
N GLY A 109 -3.92 10.94 20.63
CA GLY A 109 -3.83 12.29 20.07
C GLY A 109 -2.73 13.20 20.64
N ARG A 110 -1.93 12.76 21.63
CA ARG A 110 -0.89 13.63 22.22
C ARG A 110 0.55 13.28 21.85
N THR A 111 0.92 12.00 21.73
CA THR A 111 2.32 11.64 21.43
C THR A 111 2.41 10.36 20.59
N LEU A 112 2.92 10.46 19.36
CA LEU A 112 3.33 9.28 18.60
C LEU A 112 4.70 8.84 19.13
N LEU A 113 4.78 7.67 19.79
CA LEU A 113 6.07 7.05 20.04
C LEU A 113 6.70 6.68 18.69
N ARG A 114 7.73 7.42 18.29
CA ARG A 114 8.44 7.21 17.03
C ARG A 114 9.55 6.18 17.26
N THR A 115 9.22 4.91 17.20
CA THR A 115 10.23 3.84 17.13
C THR A 115 10.91 3.83 15.75
N SER A 116 12.07 3.19 15.62
CA SER A 116 12.70 2.96 14.32
C SER A 116 11.75 2.20 13.37
N THR A 117 11.03 1.20 13.90
CA THR A 117 9.99 0.44 13.17
C THR A 117 8.84 1.33 12.70
N TYR A 118 8.34 2.22 13.55
CA TYR A 118 7.29 3.17 13.16
C TYR A 118 7.77 4.11 12.06
N THR A 119 8.99 4.64 12.18
CA THR A 119 9.58 5.53 11.18
C THR A 119 9.70 4.84 9.83
N GLU A 120 10.17 3.60 9.81
CA GLU A 120 10.33 2.83 8.57
C GLU A 120 8.97 2.50 7.94
N THR A 121 8.00 2.09 8.75
CA THR A 121 6.63 1.83 8.30
C THR A 121 5.99 3.08 7.71
N PHE A 122 6.16 4.23 8.37
CA PHE A 122 5.67 5.52 7.91
C PHE A 122 6.31 5.92 6.58
N ARG A 123 7.64 5.81 6.45
CA ARG A 123 8.35 6.09 5.20
C ARG A 123 7.86 5.20 4.07
N HIS A 124 7.69 3.90 4.33
CA HIS A 124 7.20 2.96 3.33
C HIS A 124 5.79 3.34 2.86
N ALA A 125 4.87 3.61 3.79
CA ALA A 125 3.51 4.00 3.48
C ALA A 125 3.44 5.33 2.71
N ALA A 126 4.19 6.34 3.16
CA ALA A 126 4.31 7.61 2.47
C ALA A 126 4.85 7.44 1.05
N TYR A 127 5.91 6.63 0.88
CA TYR A 127 6.45 6.31 -0.45
C TYR A 127 5.39 5.65 -1.35
N ARG A 128 4.64 4.67 -0.83
CA ARG A 128 3.57 4.00 -1.59
C ARG A 128 2.48 4.98 -2.03
N ASP A 129 2.04 5.86 -1.15
CA ASP A 129 1.03 6.86 -1.47
C ASP A 129 1.51 7.88 -2.50
N VAL A 130 2.76 8.34 -2.38
CA VAL A 130 3.39 9.22 -3.37
C VAL A 130 3.46 8.53 -4.72
N VAL A 131 3.99 7.30 -4.78
CA VAL A 131 4.04 6.53 -6.03
C VAL A 131 2.66 6.33 -6.64
N ASP A 132 1.64 6.03 -5.83
CA ASP A 132 0.28 5.82 -6.32
C ASP A 132 -0.34 7.10 -6.93
N GLN A 133 -0.12 8.26 -6.30
CA GLN A 133 -0.57 9.55 -6.81
C GLN A 133 0.12 9.91 -8.13
N LEU A 134 1.46 9.78 -8.19
CA LEU A 134 2.22 10.04 -9.42
C LEU A 134 1.83 9.08 -10.54
N GLN A 135 1.66 7.79 -10.21
CA GLN A 135 1.23 6.78 -11.18
C GLN A 135 -0.18 7.05 -11.69
N SER A 136 -1.09 7.59 -10.87
CA SER A 136 -2.46 7.93 -11.31
C SER A 136 -2.47 9.02 -12.37
N VAL A 137 -1.58 10.02 -12.27
CA VAL A 137 -1.43 11.07 -13.29
C VAL A 137 -0.85 10.50 -14.58
N LEU A 138 0.21 9.69 -14.47
CA LEU A 138 0.80 9.01 -15.63
C LEU A 138 -0.23 8.12 -16.34
N ASP A 139 -0.99 7.34 -15.56
CA ASP A 139 -2.03 6.43 -16.05
C ASP A 139 -3.12 7.18 -16.81
N TYR A 140 -3.61 8.29 -16.24
CA TYR A 140 -4.62 9.14 -16.89
C TYR A 140 -4.10 9.72 -18.21
N CYS A 141 -2.87 10.25 -18.22
CA CYS A 141 -2.26 10.79 -19.44
C CYS A 141 -2.15 9.74 -20.55
N LEU A 142 -1.61 8.56 -20.22
CA LEU A 142 -1.46 7.47 -21.19
C LEU A 142 -2.82 7.00 -21.72
N MET A 143 -3.81 6.81 -20.85
CA MET A 143 -5.18 6.46 -21.25
C MET A 143 -5.79 7.50 -22.19
N SER A 144 -5.64 8.79 -21.88
CA SER A 144 -6.15 9.88 -22.72
C SER A 144 -5.52 9.92 -24.11
N ARG A 145 -4.29 9.41 -24.25
CA ARG A 145 -3.56 9.25 -25.52
C ARG A 145 -3.88 7.95 -26.27
N GLY A 146 -4.82 7.15 -25.77
CA GLY A 146 -5.24 5.89 -26.38
C GLY A 146 -4.34 4.70 -26.06
N TYR A 147 -3.47 4.80 -25.05
CA TYR A 147 -2.80 3.62 -24.52
C TYR A 147 -3.75 2.80 -23.66
N HIS A 148 -3.62 1.49 -23.73
CA HIS A 148 -4.33 0.55 -22.87
C HIS A 148 -3.34 -0.28 -22.05
N ARG A 149 -3.80 -0.75 -20.89
CA ARG A 149 -3.01 -1.64 -20.04
C ARG A 149 -2.98 -3.04 -20.63
N PHE A 150 -1.84 -3.71 -20.54
CA PHE A 150 -1.73 -5.13 -20.79
C PHE A 150 -0.82 -5.79 -19.74
N THR A 151 -0.99 -7.09 -19.56
CA THR A 151 -0.26 -7.86 -18.57
C THR A 151 0.93 -8.57 -19.21
N LEU A 152 2.11 -8.34 -18.66
CA LEU A 152 3.34 -9.04 -18.98
C LEU A 152 3.28 -10.47 -18.42
N SER A 153 3.61 -11.44 -19.27
CA SER A 153 3.80 -12.83 -18.89
C SER A 153 5.01 -13.00 -17.97
N ARG A 154 5.12 -14.16 -17.32
CA ARG A 154 6.26 -14.45 -16.43
C ARG A 154 7.60 -14.41 -17.17
N SER A 155 7.65 -14.87 -18.41
CA SER A 155 8.86 -14.85 -19.24
C SER A 155 9.19 -13.43 -19.70
N GLU A 156 8.19 -12.64 -20.10
CA GLU A 156 8.36 -11.22 -20.46
C GLU A 156 8.89 -10.42 -19.26
N MET A 157 8.34 -10.65 -18.07
CA MET A 157 8.84 -10.05 -16.82
C MET A 157 10.27 -10.48 -16.49
N ALA A 158 10.62 -11.75 -16.70
CA ALA A 158 11.96 -12.25 -16.44
C ALA A 158 12.99 -11.64 -17.41
N ALA A 159 12.64 -11.49 -18.69
CA ALA A 159 13.46 -10.80 -19.68
C ALA A 159 13.62 -9.32 -19.31
N LEU A 160 12.50 -8.65 -18.98
CA LEU A 160 12.49 -7.25 -18.60
C LEU A 160 13.38 -6.98 -17.36
N ARG A 161 13.40 -7.87 -16.36
CA ARG A 161 14.25 -7.73 -15.16
C ARG A 161 15.76 -7.76 -15.45
N ARG A 162 16.17 -8.35 -16.57
CA ARG A 162 17.58 -8.39 -17.00
C ARG A 162 18.03 -7.09 -17.69
N LEU A 163 17.07 -6.26 -18.11
CA LEU A 163 17.35 -4.99 -18.78
C LEU A 163 17.41 -3.85 -17.74
N PRO A 164 18.49 -3.06 -17.70
CA PRO A 164 18.65 -1.97 -16.73
C PRO A 164 17.47 -0.99 -16.76
N ALA A 165 17.06 -0.52 -15.58
CA ALA A 165 16.00 0.48 -15.48
C ALA A 165 16.42 1.78 -16.21
N GLY A 166 15.52 2.32 -17.03
CA GLY A 166 15.78 3.54 -17.81
C GLY A 166 16.66 3.35 -19.06
N SER A 167 17.15 2.14 -19.36
CA SER A 167 17.94 1.93 -20.57
C SER A 167 17.08 1.99 -21.84
N GLU A 168 17.72 2.36 -22.96
CA GLU A 168 17.06 2.36 -24.27
C GLU A 168 16.64 0.94 -24.68
N GLU A 169 17.46 -0.07 -24.38
CA GLU A 169 17.16 -1.49 -24.64
C GLU A 169 15.87 -1.92 -23.94
N ARG A 170 15.69 -1.50 -22.69
CA ARG A 170 14.46 -1.75 -21.92
C ARG A 170 13.26 -1.07 -22.56
N ALA A 171 13.40 0.19 -22.98
CA ALA A 171 12.33 0.93 -23.63
C ALA A 171 11.93 0.29 -24.97
N ARG A 172 12.91 -0.13 -25.79
CA ARG A 172 12.67 -0.84 -27.05
C ARG A 172 11.97 -2.17 -26.81
N TYR A 173 12.40 -2.95 -25.82
CA TYR A 173 11.75 -4.20 -25.47
C TYR A 173 10.28 -4.01 -25.05
N LEU A 174 9.98 -2.98 -24.26
CA LEU A 174 8.59 -2.66 -23.90
C LEU A 174 7.76 -2.22 -25.12
N HIS A 175 8.35 -1.44 -26.03
CA HIS A 175 7.70 -1.04 -27.28
C HIS A 175 7.37 -2.24 -28.18
N THR A 176 8.27 -3.21 -28.32
CA THR A 176 7.98 -4.42 -29.12
C THR A 176 6.83 -5.24 -28.55
N LEU A 177 6.73 -5.34 -27.21
CA LEU A 177 5.58 -5.97 -26.54
C LEU A 177 4.29 -5.16 -26.72
N ALA A 178 4.39 -3.83 -26.64
CA ALA A 178 3.26 -2.90 -26.79
C ALA A 178 2.67 -2.85 -28.21
N ALA A 179 3.49 -3.14 -29.22
CA ALA A 179 3.09 -3.18 -30.63
C ALA A 179 2.46 -4.53 -31.05
N ALA A 180 2.57 -5.56 -30.21
CA ALA A 180 1.96 -6.85 -30.49
C ALA A 180 0.41 -6.73 -30.51
N PRO A 181 -0.29 -7.45 -31.41
CA PRO A 181 -1.75 -7.44 -31.44
C PRO A 181 -2.30 -7.83 -30.07
N SER A 182 -3.33 -7.10 -29.62
CA SER A 182 -3.94 -7.23 -28.29
C SER A 182 -4.19 -8.69 -27.94
N ARG A 183 -3.47 -9.19 -26.94
CA ARG A 183 -3.65 -10.54 -26.40
C ARG A 183 -4.94 -10.52 -25.57
N PRO A 184 -5.89 -11.45 -25.74
CA PRO A 184 -7.08 -11.48 -24.90
C PRO A 184 -6.67 -11.61 -23.43
N SER A 185 -7.27 -10.76 -22.60
CA SER A 185 -7.09 -10.72 -21.14
C SER A 185 -7.59 -11.99 -20.48
#